data_AF-A0A843GUC6-F1
#
_entry.id   AF-A0A843GUC6-F1
#
_cell.length_a   1.000
_cell.length_b   1.000
_cell.length_c   1.000
_cell.angle_alpha   90.00
_cell.angle_beta   90.00
_cell.angle_gamma   90.00
#
_symmetry.space_group_name_H-M   'P 1'
#
loop_
_entity.id
_entity.type
_entity.pdbx_description
1 polymer ?
#
loop_
_entity_poly.entity_id
_entity_poly.type
_entity_poly.pdbx_seq_one_letter_code
_entity_poly.pdbx_strand_id
1 'polypeptide(L)'
;MTFKINKTNAYTVMSNYHLRDRRLSLKAKGLLSLMLSLPDNWDYSIAGLVAISTEGQTAIESALRELQESGYIFIKKIFPDKSATGKIEYEYNIYEMPVNALQTPVKEPIPEKQSNDTPKKKKDEIKEITAKYTGGNAETAKLIKEWLEIRKIKRLGVTKGGVEYNLKKLSALAKDANMTVNEYLEAVIARGWGAFYPINDRQIKSEKPETKPTASYDIDKFKENALADDLIYRKKDEKQ
;
A
#
# COMPACT_ATOMS: atom_id res chain seq x y z
N MET A 1 -0.59 -37.55 31.95
CA MET A 1 -1.08 -36.89 30.72
C MET A 1 -0.53 -37.68 29.54
N THR A 2 -1.39 -38.34 28.78
CA THR A 2 -1.00 -39.18 27.64
C THR A 2 -1.34 -38.43 26.35
N PHE A 3 -0.32 -38.11 25.56
CA PHE A 3 -0.48 -37.44 24.28
C PHE A 3 -0.64 -38.50 23.18
N LYS A 4 -1.73 -38.46 22.42
CA LYS A 4 -1.91 -39.25 21.19
C LYS A 4 -1.68 -38.33 20.00
N ILE A 5 -0.74 -38.70 19.14
CA ILE A 5 -0.50 -38.04 17.85
C ILE A 5 -1.25 -38.82 16.79
N ASN A 6 -2.39 -38.29 16.34
CA ASN A 6 -3.11 -38.82 15.18
C ASN A 6 -2.48 -38.22 13.92
N LYS A 7 -1.67 -38.98 13.19
CA LYS A 7 -1.06 -38.51 11.94
C LYS A 7 -2.05 -38.71 10.79
N THR A 8 -2.24 -37.66 9.99
CA THR A 8 -2.93 -37.70 8.70
C THR A 8 -1.89 -37.66 7.57
N ASN A 9 -2.17 -38.34 6.45
CA ASN A 9 -1.29 -38.37 5.26
C ASN A 9 -1.40 -37.09 4.38
N ALA A 10 -2.14 -36.08 4.83
CA ALA A 10 -2.35 -34.82 4.10
C ALA A 10 -1.55 -33.71 4.79
N TYR A 11 -0.25 -33.67 4.51
CA TYR A 11 0.65 -32.61 4.99
C TYR A 11 1.41 -32.01 3.82
N THR A 12 1.61 -30.69 3.87
CA THR A 12 2.44 -29.96 2.91
C THR A 12 3.83 -29.81 3.49
N VAL A 13 4.84 -30.35 2.80
CA VAL A 13 6.24 -30.06 3.10
C VAL A 13 6.60 -28.78 2.37
N MET A 14 6.96 -27.75 3.12
CA MET A 14 7.30 -26.44 2.58
C MET A 14 8.46 -25.83 3.37
N SER A 15 9.19 -24.90 2.75
CA SER A 15 10.26 -24.18 3.44
C SER A 15 9.75 -23.44 4.69
N ASN A 16 10.58 -23.39 5.74
CA ASN A 16 10.28 -22.58 6.94
C ASN A 16 10.59 -21.09 6.76
N TYR A 17 11.07 -20.68 5.59
CA TYR A 17 11.58 -19.34 5.37
C TYR A 17 10.50 -18.27 5.62
N HIS A 18 9.37 -18.34 4.93
CA HIS A 18 8.27 -17.37 5.09
C HIS A 18 7.66 -17.41 6.49
N LEU A 19 7.58 -18.59 7.13
CA LEU A 19 7.09 -18.72 8.50
C LEU A 19 7.99 -17.96 9.50
N ARG A 20 9.30 -17.88 9.22
CA ARG A 20 10.28 -17.18 10.05
C ARG A 20 10.52 -15.73 9.64
N ASP A 21 10.04 -15.31 8.47
CA ASP A 21 10.18 -13.93 8.01
C ASP A 21 9.40 -12.97 8.93
N ARG A 22 10.10 -12.04 9.57
CA ARG A 22 9.51 -11.06 10.50
C ARG A 22 8.82 -9.89 9.77
N ARG A 23 9.03 -9.76 8.46
CA ARG A 23 8.36 -8.75 7.62
C ARG A 23 6.90 -9.12 7.35
N LEU A 24 6.56 -10.40 7.50
CA LEU A 24 5.22 -10.92 7.25
C LEU A 24 4.37 -10.96 8.53
N SER A 25 3.13 -10.49 8.42
CA SER A 25 2.04 -10.71 9.34
C SER A 25 1.65 -12.19 9.36
N LEU A 26 1.06 -12.64 10.47
CA LEU A 26 0.58 -14.03 10.59
C LEU A 26 -0.44 -14.39 9.50
N LYS A 27 -1.22 -13.39 9.07
CA LYS A 27 -2.20 -13.55 8.00
C LYS A 27 -1.53 -13.75 6.63
N ALA A 28 -0.49 -12.97 6.31
CA ALA A 28 0.29 -13.18 5.10
C ALA A 28 1.02 -14.54 5.12
N LYS A 29 1.58 -14.94 6.26
CA LYS A 29 2.18 -16.27 6.45
C LYS A 29 1.17 -17.39 6.23
N GLY A 30 -0.01 -17.27 6.83
CA GLY A 30 -1.10 -18.23 6.69
C GLY A 30 -1.54 -18.34 5.23
N LEU A 31 -1.77 -17.20 4.57
CA LEU A 31 -2.18 -17.17 3.16
C LEU A 31 -1.12 -17.78 2.24
N LEU A 32 0.15 -17.42 2.39
CA LEU A 32 1.22 -18.01 1.57
C LEU A 32 1.34 -19.53 1.81
N SER A 33 1.15 -19.98 3.05
CA SER A 33 1.17 -21.41 3.37
C SER A 33 -0.01 -22.16 2.76
N LEU A 34 -1.20 -21.56 2.78
CA LEU A 34 -2.35 -22.08 2.08
C LEU A 34 -2.06 -22.17 0.58
N MET A 35 -1.60 -21.09 -0.05
CA MET A 35 -1.32 -21.05 -1.47
C MET A 35 -0.29 -22.10 -1.92
N LEU A 36 0.78 -22.30 -1.15
CA LEU A 36 1.81 -23.31 -1.44
C LEU A 36 1.34 -24.76 -1.17
N SER A 37 0.22 -24.94 -0.47
CA SER A 37 -0.38 -26.26 -0.25
C SER A 37 -1.36 -26.69 -1.35
N LEU A 38 -1.77 -25.76 -2.22
CA LEU A 38 -2.74 -25.98 -3.28
C LEU A 38 -2.05 -26.51 -4.56
N PRO A 39 -2.77 -27.22 -5.44
CA PRO A 39 -2.22 -27.69 -6.71
C PRO A 39 -2.00 -26.53 -7.70
N ASP A 40 -1.08 -26.72 -8.65
CA ASP A 40 -0.69 -25.68 -9.62
C ASP A 40 -1.86 -25.16 -10.48
N ASN A 41 -2.87 -26.00 -10.72
CA ASN A 41 -4.04 -25.67 -11.54
C ASN A 41 -5.21 -25.07 -10.73
N TRP A 42 -4.99 -24.72 -9.48
CA TRP A 42 -6.01 -24.10 -8.64
C TRP A 42 -6.37 -22.68 -9.10
N ASP A 43 -7.59 -22.22 -8.78
CA ASP A 43 -7.98 -20.83 -8.98
C ASP A 43 -7.43 -19.93 -7.87
N TYR A 44 -6.24 -19.36 -8.12
CA TYR A 44 -5.58 -18.41 -7.23
C TYR A 44 -6.12 -16.97 -7.33
N SER A 45 -7.25 -16.76 -7.99
CA SER A 45 -7.93 -15.47 -7.97
C SER A 45 -8.35 -15.09 -6.54
N ILE A 46 -8.61 -13.80 -6.32
CA ILE A 46 -9.13 -13.33 -5.02
C ILE A 46 -10.42 -14.06 -4.66
N ALA A 47 -11.32 -14.29 -5.63
CA ALA A 47 -12.56 -15.00 -5.42
C ALA A 47 -12.32 -16.47 -5.02
N GLY A 48 -11.41 -17.16 -5.71
CA GLY A 48 -11.04 -18.55 -5.38
C GLY A 48 -10.43 -18.69 -3.99
N LEU A 49 -9.54 -17.78 -3.60
CA LEU A 49 -8.93 -17.77 -2.27
C LEU A 49 -9.93 -17.43 -1.16
N VAL A 50 -10.85 -16.49 -1.40
CA VAL A 50 -11.94 -16.17 -0.46
C VAL A 50 -12.89 -17.36 -0.29
N ALA A 51 -13.16 -18.12 -1.36
CA ALA A 51 -14.07 -19.27 -1.29
C ALA A 51 -13.57 -20.40 -0.36
N ILE A 52 -12.27 -20.49 -0.12
CA ILE A 52 -11.65 -21.50 0.76
C ILE A 52 -11.14 -20.93 2.09
N SER A 53 -11.34 -19.63 2.34
CA SER A 53 -10.87 -18.95 3.54
C SER A 53 -12.04 -18.46 4.38
N THR A 54 -11.84 -18.38 5.70
CA THR A 54 -12.83 -17.73 6.59
C THR A 54 -12.77 -16.21 6.50
N GLU A 55 -11.65 -15.70 6.02
CA GLU A 55 -11.32 -14.31 5.86
C GLU A 55 -12.06 -13.69 4.66
N GLY A 56 -12.60 -12.49 4.87
CA GLY A 56 -13.25 -11.74 3.81
C GLY A 56 -12.28 -11.22 2.74
N GLN A 57 -12.84 -10.77 1.61
CA GLN A 57 -12.10 -10.27 0.45
C GLN A 57 -11.03 -9.22 0.81
N THR A 58 -11.39 -8.17 1.56
CA THR A 58 -10.45 -7.11 1.95
C THR A 58 -9.26 -7.66 2.74
N ALA A 59 -9.50 -8.72 3.51
CA ALA A 59 -8.46 -9.37 4.25
C ALA A 59 -7.50 -10.10 3.30
N ILE A 60 -8.01 -10.95 2.42
CA ILE A 60 -7.19 -11.65 1.41
C ILE A 60 -6.38 -10.67 0.55
N GLU A 61 -7.02 -9.60 0.06
CA GLU A 61 -6.37 -8.55 -0.74
C GLU A 61 -5.21 -7.88 0.00
N SER A 62 -5.40 -7.56 1.28
CA SER A 62 -4.35 -6.90 2.06
C SER A 62 -3.15 -7.82 2.28
N ALA A 63 -3.37 -9.13 2.49
CA ALA A 63 -2.31 -10.11 2.67
C ALA A 63 -1.57 -10.39 1.36
N LEU A 64 -2.27 -10.48 0.22
CA LEU A 64 -1.64 -10.60 -1.09
C LEU A 64 -0.75 -9.40 -1.38
N ARG A 65 -1.20 -8.18 -1.08
CA ARG A 65 -0.38 -6.96 -1.25
C ARG A 65 0.89 -7.02 -0.41
N GLU A 66 0.79 -7.44 0.84
CA GLU A 66 1.94 -7.59 1.74
C GLU A 66 2.95 -8.62 1.22
N LEU A 67 2.47 -9.75 0.68
CA LEU A 67 3.30 -10.79 0.07
C LEU A 67 4.00 -10.30 -1.22
N GLN A 68 3.32 -9.49 -2.03
CA GLN A 68 3.92 -8.83 -3.20
C GLN A 68 5.02 -7.85 -2.80
N GLU A 69 4.74 -6.97 -1.82
CA GLU A 69 5.71 -6.01 -1.29
C GLU A 69 6.94 -6.69 -0.68
N SER A 70 6.76 -7.89 -0.13
CA SER A 70 7.83 -8.69 0.47
C SER A 70 8.57 -9.61 -0.52
N GLY A 71 8.13 -9.67 -1.78
CA GLY A 71 8.77 -10.41 -2.87
C GLY A 71 8.40 -11.89 -2.99
N TYR A 72 7.33 -12.34 -2.33
CA TYR A 72 6.88 -13.73 -2.36
C TYR A 72 5.88 -14.03 -3.47
N ILE A 73 5.19 -13.01 -4.00
CA ILE A 73 4.20 -13.16 -5.06
C ILE A 73 4.46 -12.14 -6.16
N PHE A 74 4.41 -12.59 -7.42
CA PHE A 74 4.42 -11.75 -8.60
C PHE A 74 3.22 -12.07 -9.48
N ILE A 75 2.43 -11.05 -9.81
CA ILE A 75 1.27 -11.20 -10.70
C ILE A 75 1.61 -10.59 -12.04
N LYS A 76 1.67 -11.41 -13.08
CA LYS A 76 1.83 -10.98 -14.47
C LYS A 76 0.46 -10.88 -15.11
N LYS A 77 0.15 -9.69 -15.63
CA LYS A 77 -1.07 -9.45 -16.40
C LYS A 77 -0.81 -9.80 -17.87
N ILE A 78 -1.55 -10.75 -18.40
CA ILE A 78 -1.53 -11.15 -19.80
C ILE A 78 -2.68 -10.44 -20.49
N PHE A 79 -2.36 -9.62 -21.48
CA PHE A 79 -3.35 -8.85 -22.23
C PHE A 79 -4.02 -9.72 -23.32
N PRO A 80 -5.21 -9.33 -23.82
CA PRO A 80 -5.97 -10.09 -24.82
C PRO A 80 -5.19 -10.44 -26.10
N ASP A 81 -4.25 -9.59 -26.49
CA ASP A 81 -3.37 -9.77 -27.64
C ASP A 81 -2.35 -10.90 -27.45
N LYS A 82 -2.01 -11.21 -26.19
CA LYS A 82 -1.06 -12.26 -25.80
C LYS A 82 -1.73 -13.46 -25.10
N SER A 83 -3.02 -13.38 -24.78
CA SER A 83 -3.80 -14.44 -24.14
C SER A 83 -4.33 -15.42 -25.19
N ALA A 84 -4.29 -16.72 -24.88
CA ALA A 84 -4.86 -17.75 -25.75
C ALA A 84 -6.39 -17.64 -25.88
N THR A 85 -7.06 -17.04 -24.89
CA THR A 85 -8.52 -16.88 -24.86
C THR A 85 -9.00 -15.54 -25.39
N GLY A 86 -8.09 -14.63 -25.76
CA GLY A 86 -8.44 -13.26 -26.16
C GLY A 86 -9.01 -12.42 -25.02
N LYS A 87 -8.78 -12.82 -23.77
CA LYS A 87 -9.24 -12.09 -22.56
C LYS A 87 -8.04 -11.65 -21.73
N ILE A 88 -8.29 -10.77 -20.76
CA ILE A 88 -7.25 -10.46 -19.77
C ILE A 88 -7.09 -11.67 -18.86
N GLU A 89 -5.89 -12.20 -18.80
CA GLU A 89 -5.50 -13.31 -17.92
C GLU A 89 -4.48 -12.83 -16.89
N TYR A 90 -4.40 -13.54 -15.76
CA TYR A 90 -3.46 -13.23 -14.69
C TYR A 90 -2.65 -14.49 -14.36
N GLU A 91 -1.33 -14.39 -14.43
CA GLU A 91 -0.40 -15.44 -14.06
C GLU A 91 0.21 -15.10 -12.71
N TYR A 92 -0.02 -15.97 -11.72
CA TYR A 92 0.44 -15.82 -10.35
C TYR A 92 1.69 -16.65 -10.14
N ASN A 93 2.82 -16.00 -9.89
CA ASN A 93 4.08 -16.64 -9.54
C ASN A 93 4.28 -16.53 -8.03
N ILE A 94 4.31 -17.67 -7.35
CA ILE A 94 4.36 -17.77 -5.89
C ILE A 94 5.66 -18.48 -5.51
N TYR A 95 6.41 -17.91 -4.58
CA TYR A 95 7.74 -18.39 -4.21
C TYR A 95 7.81 -18.72 -2.73
N GLU A 96 8.52 -19.79 -2.37
CA GLU A 96 8.79 -20.14 -0.97
C GLU A 96 9.80 -19.19 -0.29
N MET A 97 10.63 -18.53 -1.10
CA MET A 97 11.62 -17.54 -0.67
C MET A 97 11.42 -16.25 -1.45
N PRO A 98 11.66 -15.08 -0.84
CA PRO A 98 11.46 -13.82 -1.51
C PRO A 98 12.45 -13.68 -2.65
N VAL A 99 11.94 -13.50 -3.87
CA VAL A 99 12.78 -13.23 -5.03
C VAL A 99 13.09 -11.75 -5.02
N ASN A 100 14.36 -11.40 -4.82
CA ASN A 100 14.82 -10.02 -4.87
C ASN A 100 14.47 -9.46 -6.26
N ALA A 101 13.77 -8.33 -6.34
CA ALA A 101 13.29 -7.72 -7.59
C ALA A 101 14.41 -7.31 -8.59
N LEU A 102 15.67 -7.64 -8.27
CA LEU A 102 16.87 -7.42 -9.06
C LEU A 102 17.37 -8.68 -9.82
N GLN A 103 16.75 -9.86 -9.62
CA GLN A 103 17.18 -11.13 -10.26
C GLN A 103 16.12 -11.78 -11.17
N THR A 104 15.17 -11.02 -11.70
CA THR A 104 14.29 -11.52 -12.78
C THR A 104 14.83 -11.13 -14.16
N PRO A 105 14.92 -12.07 -15.13
CA PRO A 105 15.15 -11.75 -16.53
C PRO A 105 13.98 -10.92 -17.07
N VAL A 106 14.34 -9.80 -17.69
CA VAL A 106 13.52 -8.93 -18.56
C VAL A 106 12.22 -8.41 -17.92
N LYS A 107 12.29 -7.15 -17.48
CA LYS A 107 11.17 -6.21 -17.61
C LYS A 107 10.72 -6.23 -19.08
N GLU A 108 9.79 -7.09 -19.46
CA GLU A 108 8.95 -6.75 -20.58
C GLU A 108 8.14 -5.53 -20.11
N PRO A 109 8.25 -4.41 -20.82
CA PRO A 109 7.51 -3.23 -20.47
C PRO A 109 6.04 -3.63 -20.47
N ILE A 110 5.38 -3.35 -19.35
CA ILE A 110 3.95 -3.02 -19.36
C ILE A 110 3.77 -2.19 -20.64
N PRO A 111 2.78 -2.45 -21.51
CA PRO A 111 2.35 -1.45 -22.46
C PRO A 111 1.85 -0.26 -21.61
N GLU A 112 2.80 0.59 -21.19
CA GLU A 112 2.60 2.01 -21.20
C GLU A 112 1.98 2.26 -22.55
N LYS A 113 0.68 2.59 -22.56
CA LYS A 113 0.22 3.56 -23.53
C LYS A 113 1.30 4.63 -23.56
N GLN A 114 2.02 4.68 -24.68
CA GLN A 114 3.24 5.45 -24.84
C GLN A 114 3.06 6.83 -24.21
N SER A 115 3.83 7.10 -23.18
CA SER A 115 3.98 8.41 -22.59
C SER A 115 5.47 8.56 -22.33
N ASN A 116 6.16 9.01 -23.38
CA ASN A 116 7.60 9.27 -23.43
C ASN A 116 8.04 10.41 -22.50
N ASP A 117 7.81 10.29 -21.19
CA ASP A 117 7.97 11.42 -20.26
C ASP A 117 9.00 11.14 -19.16
N THR A 118 10.16 11.75 -19.39
CA THR A 118 11.29 11.90 -18.47
C THR A 118 10.84 12.34 -17.05
N PRO A 119 11.63 12.03 -15.99
CA PRO A 119 11.31 12.37 -14.60
C PRO A 119 10.96 13.85 -14.35
N LYS A 120 11.46 14.75 -15.20
CA LYS A 120 11.16 16.19 -15.16
C LYS A 120 9.71 16.47 -15.56
N LYS A 121 9.22 15.85 -16.64
CA LYS A 121 7.85 16.02 -17.15
C LYS A 121 6.81 15.50 -16.15
N LYS A 122 7.05 14.37 -15.49
CA LYS A 122 6.15 13.87 -14.41
C LYS A 122 5.98 14.86 -13.26
N LYS A 123 7.05 15.56 -12.86
CA LYS A 123 7.00 16.56 -11.78
C LYS A 123 6.24 17.82 -12.21
N ASP A 124 6.37 18.21 -13.48
CA ASP A 124 5.71 19.40 -14.02
C ASP A 124 4.21 19.17 -14.25
N GLU A 125 3.78 17.97 -14.67
CA GLU A 125 2.36 17.61 -14.78
C GLU A 125 1.63 17.61 -13.43
N ILE A 126 2.29 17.11 -12.37
CA ILE A 126 1.70 17.12 -11.02
C ILE A 126 1.53 18.55 -10.54
N LYS A 127 2.53 19.42 -10.78
CA LYS A 127 2.42 20.85 -10.45
C LYS A 127 1.24 21.49 -11.18
N GLU A 128 1.09 21.25 -12.47
CA GLU A 128 0.00 21.79 -13.28
C GLU A 128 -1.38 21.38 -12.72
N ILE A 129 -1.56 20.10 -12.39
CA ILE A 129 -2.80 19.60 -11.80
C ILE A 129 -3.09 20.24 -10.45
N THR A 130 -2.07 20.33 -9.58
CA THR A 130 -2.24 20.97 -8.27
C THR A 130 -2.55 22.46 -8.40
N ALA A 131 -1.91 23.18 -9.33
CA ALA A 131 -2.16 24.59 -9.58
C ALA A 131 -3.56 24.84 -10.16
N LYS A 132 -4.00 23.97 -11.08
CA LYS A 132 -5.36 24.01 -11.63
C LYS A 132 -6.41 23.80 -10.56
N TYR A 133 -6.16 22.89 -9.61
CA TYR A 133 -7.09 22.63 -8.52
C TYR A 133 -7.15 23.77 -7.51
N THR A 134 -6.01 24.37 -7.15
CA THR A 134 -5.96 25.41 -6.12
C THR A 134 -6.53 26.73 -6.61
N GLY A 135 -6.61 26.96 -7.92
CA GLY A 135 -7.17 28.19 -8.49
C GLY A 135 -6.43 29.44 -8.04
N GLY A 136 -5.16 29.32 -7.65
CA GLY A 136 -4.36 30.41 -7.08
C GLY A 136 -4.44 30.57 -5.56
N ASN A 137 -5.20 29.72 -4.84
CA ASN A 137 -5.22 29.72 -3.37
C ASN A 137 -3.89 29.19 -2.82
N ALA A 138 -3.10 30.07 -2.22
CA ALA A 138 -1.77 29.75 -1.68
C ALA A 138 -1.82 28.78 -0.49
N GLU A 139 -2.86 28.86 0.34
CA GLU A 139 -3.04 28.01 1.51
C GLU A 139 -3.41 26.59 1.09
N THR A 140 -4.37 26.44 0.17
CA THR A 140 -4.74 25.13 -0.39
C THR A 140 -3.56 24.49 -1.11
N ALA A 141 -2.75 25.28 -1.83
CA ALA A 141 -1.55 24.78 -2.52
C ALA A 141 -0.49 24.26 -1.54
N LYS A 142 -0.30 24.95 -0.41
CA LYS A 142 0.60 24.52 0.65
C LYS A 142 0.15 23.18 1.25
N LEU A 143 -1.13 23.07 1.62
CA LEU A 143 -1.70 21.85 2.21
C LEU A 143 -1.63 20.66 1.24
N ILE A 144 -1.91 20.86 -0.04
CA ILE A 144 -1.76 19.80 -1.05
C ILE A 144 -0.30 19.35 -1.17
N LYS A 145 0.67 20.29 -1.11
CA LYS A 145 2.09 19.95 -1.12
C LYS A 145 2.48 19.11 0.10
N GLU A 146 2.01 19.46 1.29
CA GLU A 146 2.23 18.69 2.52
C GLU A 146 1.63 17.28 2.42
N TRP A 147 0.41 17.17 1.90
CA TRP A 147 -0.22 15.87 1.63
C TRP A 147 0.57 15.02 0.62
N LEU A 148 1.16 15.62 -0.42
CA LEU A 148 2.03 14.92 -1.36
C LEU A 148 3.30 14.38 -0.69
N GLU A 149 3.87 15.10 0.29
CA GLU A 149 5.00 14.60 1.07
C GLU A 149 4.59 13.40 1.95
N ILE A 150 3.40 13.43 2.58
CA ILE A 150 2.85 12.27 3.30
C ILE A 150 2.77 11.05 2.38
N ARG A 151 2.31 11.22 1.14
CA ARG A 151 2.26 10.11 0.16
C ARG A 151 3.65 9.53 -0.14
N LYS A 152 4.67 10.38 -0.31
CA LYS A 152 6.05 9.92 -0.53
C LYS A 152 6.60 9.17 0.68
N ILE A 153 6.40 9.71 1.88
CA ILE A 153 6.82 9.07 3.14
C ILE A 153 6.19 7.68 3.27
N LYS A 154 4.91 7.55 2.90
CA LYS A 154 4.18 6.28 2.91
C LYS A 154 4.45 5.38 1.69
N ARG A 155 5.43 5.72 0.84
CA ARG A 155 5.77 5.01 -0.41
C ARG A 155 4.56 4.80 -1.34
N LEU A 156 3.56 5.69 -1.26
CA LEU A 156 2.39 5.68 -2.14
C LEU A 156 2.74 6.33 -3.47
N GLY A 157 2.23 5.76 -4.57
CA GLY A 157 2.44 6.30 -5.91
C GLY A 157 1.96 7.74 -6.02
N VAL A 158 2.87 8.64 -6.40
CA VAL A 158 2.55 10.04 -6.74
C VAL A 158 2.51 10.15 -8.26
N THR A 159 1.45 9.58 -8.85
CA THR A 159 1.21 9.62 -10.30
C THR A 159 0.18 10.69 -10.64
N LYS A 160 0.24 11.22 -11.86
CA LYS A 160 -0.73 12.19 -12.41
C LYS A 160 -2.17 11.79 -12.12
N GLY A 161 -2.57 10.60 -12.58
CA GLY A 161 -3.93 10.09 -12.41
C GLY A 161 -4.30 9.82 -10.95
N GLY A 162 -3.36 9.37 -10.12
CA GLY A 162 -3.61 9.14 -8.70
C GLY A 162 -3.85 10.44 -7.93
N VAL A 163 -3.04 11.48 -8.20
CA VAL A 163 -3.22 12.80 -7.60
C VAL A 163 -4.52 13.43 -8.09
N GLU A 164 -4.76 13.45 -9.40
CA GLU A 164 -5.99 14.00 -9.98
C GLU A 164 -7.26 13.33 -9.44
N TYR A 165 -7.24 12.00 -9.32
CA TYR A 165 -8.35 11.24 -8.76
C TYR A 165 -8.66 11.62 -7.30
N ASN A 166 -7.62 11.80 -6.48
CA ASN A 166 -7.81 12.24 -5.10
C ASN A 166 -8.36 13.67 -5.07
N LEU A 167 -7.75 14.61 -5.80
CA LEU A 167 -8.21 16.01 -5.82
C LEU A 167 -9.67 16.16 -6.29
N LYS A 168 -10.15 15.34 -7.24
CA LYS A 168 -11.55 15.34 -7.68
C LYS A 168 -12.56 15.03 -6.57
N LYS A 169 -12.16 14.26 -5.55
CA LYS A 169 -13.02 13.92 -4.40
C LYS A 169 -13.02 14.96 -3.30
N LEU A 170 -12.00 15.82 -3.28
CA LEU A 170 -11.69 16.65 -2.14
C LEU A 170 -12.82 17.65 -1.80
N SER A 171 -13.41 18.29 -2.81
CA SER A 171 -14.53 19.23 -2.61
C SER A 171 -15.81 18.54 -2.14
N ALA A 172 -16.10 17.35 -2.66
CA ALA A 172 -17.25 16.56 -2.25
C ALA A 172 -17.10 16.10 -0.79
N LEU A 173 -15.94 15.56 -0.42
CA LEU A 173 -15.67 15.07 0.93
C LEU A 173 -15.62 16.19 1.97
N ALA A 174 -15.09 17.36 1.61
CA ALA A 174 -15.13 18.54 2.48
C ALA A 174 -16.58 18.98 2.72
N LYS A 175 -17.41 19.01 1.67
CA LYS A 175 -18.84 19.33 1.77
C LYS A 175 -19.60 18.33 2.64
N ASP A 176 -19.35 17.03 2.45
CA ASP A 176 -19.99 15.96 3.22
C ASP A 176 -19.62 16.03 4.72
N ALA A 177 -18.40 16.47 5.03
CA ALA A 177 -17.93 16.70 6.40
C ALA A 177 -18.36 18.06 6.98
N ASN A 178 -19.09 18.89 6.22
CA ASN A 178 -19.42 20.27 6.58
C ASN A 178 -18.18 21.13 6.92
N MET A 179 -17.09 20.93 6.18
CA MET A 179 -15.80 21.61 6.32
C MET A 179 -15.47 22.38 5.04
N THR A 180 -14.64 23.41 5.17
CA THR A 180 -13.94 23.98 4.01
C THR A 180 -12.89 22.98 3.49
N VAL A 181 -12.46 23.14 2.24
CA VAL A 181 -11.40 22.30 1.65
C VAL A 181 -10.10 22.36 2.46
N ASN A 182 -9.76 23.53 3.00
CA ASN A 182 -8.55 23.71 3.81
C ASN A 182 -8.68 22.99 5.16
N GLU A 183 -9.79 23.16 5.87
CA GLU A 183 -10.05 22.46 7.13
C GLU A 183 -10.04 20.93 6.94
N TYR A 184 -10.64 20.44 5.86
CA TYR A 184 -10.61 19.02 5.54
C TYR A 184 -9.17 18.53 5.24
N LEU A 185 -8.38 19.28 4.48
CA LEU A 185 -6.98 18.94 4.21
C LEU A 185 -6.13 18.95 5.49
N GLU A 186 -6.32 19.92 6.38
CA GLU A 186 -5.67 19.95 7.69
C GLU A 186 -6.01 18.70 8.51
N ALA A 187 -7.29 18.31 8.51
CA ALA A 187 -7.75 17.09 9.19
C ALA A 187 -7.10 15.82 8.61
N VAL A 188 -6.97 15.74 7.29
CA VAL A 188 -6.28 14.64 6.57
C VAL A 188 -4.79 14.60 6.94
N ILE A 189 -4.12 15.76 6.95
CA ILE A 189 -2.69 15.89 7.26
C ILE A 189 -2.41 15.53 8.71
N ALA A 190 -3.21 16.04 9.66
CA ALA A 190 -3.11 15.74 11.08
C ALA A 190 -3.24 14.23 11.36
N ARG A 191 -4.03 13.52 10.56
CA ARG A 191 -4.21 12.06 10.63
C ARG A 191 -3.18 11.27 9.83
N GLY A 192 -2.29 11.94 9.10
CA GLY A 192 -1.30 11.31 8.23
C GLY A 192 -1.91 10.50 7.08
N TRP A 193 -3.10 10.86 6.60
CA TRP A 193 -3.79 10.10 5.57
C TRP A 193 -3.19 10.34 4.18
N GLY A 194 -2.85 9.26 3.49
CA GLY A 194 -2.29 9.31 2.13
C GLY A 194 -3.34 9.45 1.02
N ALA A 195 -4.64 9.34 1.36
CA ALA A 195 -5.79 9.49 0.46
C ALA A 195 -6.94 10.18 1.20
N PHE A 196 -7.95 10.63 0.48
CA PHE A 196 -9.10 11.34 1.06
C PHE A 196 -10.25 10.36 1.32
N TYR A 197 -10.79 10.39 2.54
CA TYR A 197 -11.88 9.55 3.03
C TYR A 197 -12.96 10.40 3.72
N PRO A 198 -14.23 9.96 3.78
CA PRO A 198 -15.25 10.65 4.57
C PRO A 198 -14.83 10.81 6.04
N ILE A 199 -15.02 12.00 6.60
CA ILE A 199 -14.81 12.28 8.02
C ILE A 199 -16.19 12.39 8.67
N ASN A 200 -16.49 11.52 9.63
CA ASN A 200 -17.79 11.46 10.27
C ASN A 200 -17.82 12.27 11.58
N ASP A 201 -19.01 12.68 12.03
CA ASP A 201 -19.23 13.49 13.25
C ASP A 201 -18.50 13.02 14.52
N ARG A 202 -18.32 11.70 14.68
CA ARG A 202 -17.57 11.13 15.81
C ARG A 202 -16.08 11.50 15.78
N GLN A 203 -15.50 11.55 14.58
CA GLN A 203 -14.11 11.96 14.35
C GLN A 203 -13.93 13.49 14.39
N ILE A 204 -15.00 14.25 14.16
CA ILE A 204 -15.03 15.71 14.26
C ILE A 204 -15.14 16.15 15.73
N LYS A 205 -15.99 15.47 16.53
CA LYS A 205 -16.22 15.78 17.95
C LYS A 205 -15.04 15.43 18.87
N SER A 206 -14.16 14.51 18.47
CA SER A 206 -12.91 14.26 19.19
C SER A 206 -11.88 15.39 19.05
N GLU A 207 -12.16 16.43 18.24
CA GLU A 207 -11.17 17.42 17.80
C GLU A 207 -11.50 18.91 18.09
N LYS A 208 -12.53 19.25 18.87
CA LYS A 208 -12.72 20.64 19.38
C LYS A 208 -13.17 20.65 20.86
N PRO A 209 -12.80 21.65 21.70
CA PRO A 209 -11.76 22.70 21.57
C PRO A 209 -10.93 23.00 22.87
N GLU A 210 -9.74 23.61 22.75
CA GLU A 210 -9.27 24.79 23.52
C GLU A 210 -7.83 25.19 23.10
N THR A 211 -7.67 26.43 22.62
CA THR A 211 -6.42 27.10 22.19
C THR A 211 -5.62 26.43 21.06
N LYS A 212 -5.47 27.16 19.93
CA LYS A 212 -4.48 26.84 18.89
C LYS A 212 -3.10 26.69 19.54
N PRO A 213 -2.41 25.54 19.44
CA PRO A 213 -0.98 25.53 19.61
C PRO A 213 -0.40 26.20 18.37
N THR A 214 0.10 27.41 18.52
CA THR A 214 1.13 27.94 17.64
C THR A 214 2.37 27.08 17.82
N ALA A 215 2.44 25.98 17.09
CA ALA A 215 3.65 25.17 16.99
C ALA A 215 3.82 24.80 15.53
N SER A 216 4.82 25.42 14.91
CA SER A 216 5.47 24.93 13.70
C SER A 216 5.51 23.41 13.73
N TYR A 217 4.95 22.76 12.71
CA TYR A 217 5.06 21.32 12.50
C TYR A 217 6.55 20.95 12.52
N ASP A 218 7.01 20.40 13.64
CA ASP A 218 8.42 20.10 13.83
C ASP A 218 8.74 18.76 13.18
N ILE A 219 9.07 18.83 11.89
CA ILE A 219 9.45 17.71 11.02
C ILE A 219 10.60 16.91 11.65
N ASP A 220 11.44 17.55 12.47
CA ASP A 220 12.59 16.91 13.08
C ASP A 220 12.21 16.00 14.26
N LYS A 221 11.08 16.25 14.93
CA LYS A 221 10.52 15.35 15.95
C LYS A 221 10.00 14.03 15.35
N PHE A 222 9.55 14.05 14.10
CA PHE A 222 9.14 12.84 13.38
C PHE A 222 10.36 12.06 12.84
N LYS A 223 11.42 12.76 12.44
CA LYS A 223 12.71 12.14 12.09
C LYS A 223 13.42 11.55 13.30
N GLU A 224 13.35 12.18 14.48
CA GLU A 224 13.91 11.62 15.71
C GLU A 224 13.22 10.30 16.09
N ASN A 225 11.90 10.19 15.95
CA ASN A 225 11.21 8.92 16.18
C ASN A 225 11.56 7.86 15.11
N ALA A 226 11.72 8.26 13.86
CA ALA A 226 12.11 7.35 12.78
C ALA A 226 13.59 6.92 12.86
N LEU A 227 14.48 7.77 13.39
CA LEU A 227 15.91 7.48 13.61
C LEU A 227 16.17 6.76 14.93
N ALA A 228 15.35 6.99 15.96
CA ALA A 228 15.41 6.27 17.23
C ALA A 228 15.11 4.77 17.03
N ASP A 229 14.15 4.44 16.16
CA ASP A 229 13.87 3.05 15.78
C ASP A 229 15.03 2.41 14.99
N ASP A 230 15.76 3.19 14.18
CA ASP A 230 16.92 2.73 13.39
C ASP A 230 18.19 2.56 14.25
N LEU A 231 18.37 3.37 15.29
CA LEU A 231 19.52 3.31 16.23
C LEU A 231 19.42 2.19 17.26
N ILE A 232 18.20 1.73 17.60
CA ILE A 232 18.00 0.56 18.47
C ILE A 232 18.50 -0.73 17.80
N TYR A 233 18.48 -0.80 16.46
CA TYR A 233 18.94 -1.99 15.72
C TYR A 233 20.43 -2.00 15.37
N ARG A 234 21.13 -0.87 15.44
CA ARG A 234 22.58 -0.83 15.14
C ARG A 234 23.48 -1.28 16.29
N LYS A 235 22.99 -1.30 17.54
CA LYS A 235 23.79 -1.68 18.73
C LYS A 235 23.81 -3.19 19.06
N LYS A 236 23.16 -4.06 18.28
CA LYS A 236 23.16 -5.51 18.53
C LYS A 236 24.19 -6.31 17.74
N ASP A 237 24.90 -5.69 16.79
CA ASP A 237 25.88 -6.38 15.93
C ASP A 237 27.36 -6.17 16.34
N GLU A 238 27.65 -5.57 17.51
CA GLU A 238 29.03 -5.35 17.99
C GLU A 238 29.44 -6.17 19.23
N LYS A 239 28.68 -7.21 19.60
CA LYS A 239 29.18 -8.22 20.55
C LYS A 239 28.79 -9.62 20.13
N GLN A 240 29.61 -10.21 19.28
CA GLN A 240 30.08 -11.60 19.37
C GLN A 240 31.23 -11.84 18.40
#